data_AF-A0A238KIH6-F1
#
_entry.id   AF-A0A238KIH6-F1
#
_cell.length_a   1.000
_cell.length_b   1.000
_cell.length_c   1.000
_cell.angle_alpha   90.00
_cell.angle_beta   90.00
_cell.angle_gamma   90.00
#
_symmetry.space_group_name_H-M   'P 1'
#
loop_
_entity.id
_entity.type
_entity.pdbx_description
1 polymer ?
#
loop_
_entity_poly.entity_id
_entity_poly.type
_entity_poly.pdbx_seq_one_letter_code
_entity_poly.pdbx_strand_id
1 'polypeptide(L)'
;MIEKLFTVLFGDGRNMITETAGVFIENTEAGAQRDAALKHAVMAQFAAEFGAAQRGLFDRVIDALNRLPRPALALGTLGLFISAMVNPIWFAARMQGIALVPEPLWWLMGAIVSFYFGARHQAKGQEFQRSIAQTVARAPVVTQNLRALEALQAGAVLHEPSANNPALDDWRGGA
;
A
#
# COMPACT_ATOMS: atom_id res chain seq x y z
N MET A 1 -20.64 -42.99 53.29
CA MET A 1 -20.70 -43.62 51.96
C MET A 1 -21.77 -43.02 51.04
N ILE A 2 -22.84 -42.39 51.57
CA ILE A 2 -23.84 -41.65 50.78
C ILE A 2 -23.32 -40.31 50.21
N GLU A 3 -22.39 -39.64 50.90
CA GLU A 3 -21.78 -38.39 50.40
C GLU A 3 -20.96 -38.58 49.12
N LYS A 4 -20.22 -39.70 48.99
CA LYS A 4 -19.45 -40.01 47.78
C LYS A 4 -20.31 -40.29 46.55
N LEU A 5 -21.55 -40.76 46.74
CA LEU A 5 -22.46 -41.06 45.64
C LEU A 5 -23.10 -39.78 45.07
N PHE A 6 -23.38 -38.79 45.94
CA PHE A 6 -23.87 -37.48 45.51
C PHE A 6 -22.78 -36.64 44.81
N THR A 7 -21.52 -36.76 45.20
CA THR A 7 -20.41 -36.07 44.51
C THR A 7 -20.15 -36.63 43.11
N VAL A 8 -20.42 -37.92 42.87
CA VAL A 8 -20.27 -38.52 41.52
C VAL A 8 -21.44 -38.16 40.61
N LEU A 9 -22.65 -37.99 41.17
CA LEU A 9 -23.85 -37.64 40.39
C LEU A 9 -23.97 -36.13 40.11
N PHE A 10 -23.41 -35.26 40.95
CA PHE A 10 -23.53 -33.79 40.81
C PHE A 10 -22.18 -33.05 40.65
N GLY A 11 -21.05 -33.76 40.67
CA GLY A 11 -19.72 -33.15 40.73
C GLY A 11 -19.10 -32.69 39.41
N ASP A 12 -19.78 -32.87 38.27
CA ASP A 12 -19.19 -32.62 36.94
C ASP A 12 -20.09 -31.79 36.02
N GLY A 13 -21.14 -31.17 36.57
CA GLY A 13 -22.07 -30.35 35.78
C GLY A 13 -21.52 -28.97 35.39
N ARG A 14 -20.46 -28.50 36.05
CA ARG A 14 -19.92 -27.15 35.81
C ARG A 14 -19.07 -27.06 34.55
N ASN A 15 -18.40 -28.14 34.16
CA ASN A 15 -17.53 -28.14 32.97
C ASN A 15 -18.34 -28.35 31.68
N MET A 16 -19.32 -29.24 31.67
CA MET A 16 -20.17 -29.49 30.49
C MET A 16 -21.03 -28.29 30.09
N ILE A 17 -21.47 -27.46 31.05
CA ILE A 17 -22.24 -26.24 30.75
C ILE A 17 -21.32 -25.17 30.16
N THR A 18 -20.06 -25.07 30.60
CA THR A 18 -19.08 -24.15 29.99
C THR A 18 -18.67 -24.61 28.59
N GLU A 19 -18.49 -25.92 28.38
CA GLU A 19 -18.23 -26.50 27.06
C GLU A 19 -19.41 -26.36 26.10
N THR A 20 -20.65 -26.51 26.59
CA THR A 20 -21.86 -26.39 25.75
C THR A 20 -22.27 -24.93 25.54
N ALA A 21 -22.06 -24.02 26.50
CA ALA A 21 -22.32 -22.59 26.33
C ALA A 21 -21.32 -21.92 25.38
N GLY A 22 -20.07 -22.40 25.34
CA GLY A 22 -19.09 -21.98 24.34
C GLY A 22 -19.45 -22.34 22.90
N VAL A 23 -20.41 -23.25 22.68
CA VAL A 23 -20.96 -23.60 21.36
C VAL A 23 -21.99 -22.57 20.88
N PHE A 24 -22.66 -21.85 21.79
CA PHE A 24 -23.72 -20.89 21.46
C PHE A 24 -23.33 -19.42 21.59
N ILE A 25 -22.26 -19.11 22.34
CA ILE A 25 -21.69 -17.75 22.43
C ILE A 25 -20.18 -17.87 22.19
N GLU A 26 -19.71 -17.23 21.12
CA GLU A 26 -18.29 -17.19 20.78
C GLU A 26 -17.48 -16.62 21.95
N ASN A 27 -16.50 -17.38 22.43
CA ASN A 27 -15.57 -16.90 23.44
C ASN A 27 -14.82 -15.69 22.88
N THR A 28 -15.11 -14.51 23.42
CA THR A 28 -14.60 -13.21 22.97
C THR A 28 -13.07 -13.15 22.94
N GLU A 29 -12.40 -13.82 23.87
CA GLU A 29 -10.93 -13.95 23.91
C GLU A 29 -10.42 -14.80 22.74
N ALA A 30 -11.08 -15.93 22.47
CA ALA A 30 -10.74 -16.82 21.36
C ALA A 30 -11.05 -16.20 19.98
N GLY A 31 -12.09 -15.35 19.91
CA GLY A 31 -12.38 -14.51 18.73
C GLY A 31 -11.29 -13.47 18.52
N ALA A 32 -10.92 -12.71 19.56
CA ALA A 32 -9.88 -11.70 19.50
C ALA A 32 -8.50 -12.27 19.11
N GLN A 33 -8.14 -13.46 19.61
CA GLN A 33 -6.91 -14.15 19.23
C GLN A 33 -6.91 -14.58 17.76
N ARG A 34 -8.02 -15.12 17.25
CA ARG A 34 -8.16 -15.46 15.83
C ARG A 34 -8.07 -14.24 14.94
N ASP A 35 -8.69 -13.14 15.35
CA ASP A 35 -8.71 -11.88 14.61
C ASP A 35 -7.32 -11.23 14.58
N ALA A 36 -6.58 -11.29 15.70
CA ALA A 36 -5.18 -10.86 15.78
C ALA A 36 -4.26 -11.74 14.91
N ALA A 37 -4.45 -13.06 14.93
CA ALA A 37 -3.71 -14.00 14.10
C ALA A 37 -3.95 -13.76 12.61
N LEU A 38 -5.21 -13.50 12.22
CA LEU A 38 -5.59 -13.19 10.84
C LEU A 38 -4.99 -11.85 10.39
N LYS A 39 -5.05 -10.81 11.24
CA LYS A 39 -4.38 -9.52 10.97
C LYS A 39 -2.88 -9.68 10.82
N HIS A 40 -2.22 -10.46 11.68
CA HIS A 40 -0.80 -10.78 11.56
C HIS A 40 -0.47 -11.51 10.25
N ALA A 41 -1.26 -12.50 9.88
CA ALA A 41 -1.07 -13.25 8.63
C ALA A 41 -1.24 -12.35 7.40
N VAL A 42 -2.27 -11.50 7.40
CA VAL A 42 -2.50 -10.52 6.32
C VAL A 42 -1.36 -9.52 6.24
N MET A 43 -0.86 -9.00 7.37
CA MET A 43 0.29 -8.08 7.36
C MET A 43 1.59 -8.76 6.91
N ALA A 44 1.82 -10.01 7.32
CA ALA A 44 2.98 -10.77 6.88
C ALA A 44 2.93 -11.07 5.38
N GLN A 45 1.78 -11.49 4.86
CA GLN A 45 1.58 -11.71 3.43
C GLN A 45 1.69 -10.39 2.65
N PHE A 46 1.11 -9.30 3.16
CA PHE A 46 1.23 -7.98 2.55
C PHE A 46 2.69 -7.51 2.53
N ALA A 47 3.45 -7.74 3.59
CA ALA A 47 4.88 -7.43 3.63
C ALA A 47 5.70 -8.33 2.69
N ALA A 48 5.30 -9.58 2.47
CA ALA A 48 5.96 -10.49 1.54
C ALA A 48 5.65 -10.14 0.06
N GLU A 49 4.42 -9.74 -0.25
CA GLU A 49 3.97 -9.42 -1.62
C GLU A 49 4.28 -7.97 -2.03
N PHE A 50 4.18 -7.02 -1.10
CA PHE A 50 4.35 -5.58 -1.35
C PHE A 50 5.55 -4.97 -0.64
N GLY A 51 6.30 -5.76 0.15
CA GLY A 51 7.60 -5.34 0.69
C GLY A 51 8.47 -4.87 -0.46
N ALA A 52 8.93 -3.62 -0.37
CA ALA A 52 9.61 -2.93 -1.45
C ALA A 52 10.66 -3.85 -2.08
N ALA A 53 10.38 -4.33 -3.30
CA ALA A 53 11.33 -5.13 -4.06
C ALA A 53 12.67 -4.38 -4.03
N GLN A 54 13.67 -4.96 -3.33
CA GLN A 54 14.97 -4.34 -3.20
C GLN A 54 15.60 -4.31 -4.60
N ARG A 55 15.35 -3.21 -5.32
CA ARG A 55 15.90 -2.95 -6.65
C ARG A 55 17.40 -3.13 -6.56
N GLY A 56 17.91 -4.13 -7.28
CA GLY A 56 19.32 -4.50 -7.25
C GLY A 56 20.21 -3.37 -7.74
N LEU A 57 21.51 -3.46 -7.47
CA LEU A 57 22.47 -2.49 -8.00
C LEU A 57 22.42 -2.42 -9.54
N PHE A 58 22.23 -3.58 -10.19
CA PHE A 58 22.04 -3.66 -11.65
C PHE A 58 20.83 -2.83 -12.12
N ASP A 59 19.66 -3.00 -11.49
CA ASP A 59 18.46 -2.23 -11.84
C ASP A 59 18.67 -0.72 -11.70
N ARG A 60 19.41 -0.30 -10.66
CA ARG A 60 19.73 1.11 -10.43
C ARG A 60 20.67 1.67 -11.49
N VAL A 61 21.67 0.89 -11.91
CA VAL A 61 22.60 1.27 -13.00
C VAL A 61 21.85 1.39 -14.31
N ILE A 62 21.00 0.41 -14.64
CA ILE A 62 20.19 0.44 -15.87
C ILE A 62 19.19 1.60 -15.84
N ASP A 63 18.57 1.90 -14.69
CA ASP A 63 17.66 3.04 -14.58
C ASP A 63 18.41 4.38 -14.66
N ALA A 64 19.63 4.48 -14.10
CA ALA A 64 20.48 5.64 -14.27
C ALA A 64 20.86 5.84 -15.75
N LEU A 65 21.30 4.79 -16.44
CA LEU A 65 21.64 4.84 -17.87
C LEU A 65 20.46 5.28 -18.73
N ASN A 66 19.26 4.80 -18.42
CA ASN A 66 18.04 5.23 -19.10
C ASN A 66 17.59 6.66 -18.77
N ARG A 67 18.11 7.26 -17.69
CA ARG A 67 17.83 8.65 -17.28
C ARG A 67 18.88 9.65 -17.75
N LEU A 68 20.07 9.18 -18.14
CA LEU A 68 21.14 9.99 -18.70
C LEU A 68 20.80 10.74 -20.01
N PRO A 69 19.86 10.32 -20.88
CA PRO A 69 19.61 11.03 -22.12
C PRO A 69 19.21 12.51 -21.92
N ARG A 70 18.39 12.82 -20.90
CA ARG A 70 17.97 14.20 -20.61
C ARG A 70 19.16 15.10 -20.22
N PRO A 71 19.97 14.73 -19.22
CA PRO A 71 21.20 15.46 -18.90
C PRO A 71 22.17 15.55 -20.07
N ALA A 72 22.35 14.47 -20.83
CA ALA A 72 23.27 14.43 -21.95
C ALA A 72 22.85 15.40 -23.07
N LEU A 73 21.55 15.50 -23.37
CA LEU A 73 21.05 16.48 -24.35
C LEU A 73 21.30 17.91 -23.90
N ALA A 74 21.05 18.23 -22.62
CA ALA A 74 21.29 19.57 -22.08
C ALA A 74 22.79 19.93 -22.08
N LEU A 75 23.65 19.02 -21.63
CA LEU A 75 25.10 19.24 -21.63
C LEU A 75 25.66 19.27 -23.06
N GLY A 76 25.11 18.46 -23.96
CA GLY A 76 25.48 18.41 -25.37
C GLY A 76 25.14 19.71 -26.10
N THR A 77 23.98 20.32 -25.84
CA THR A 77 23.61 21.61 -26.44
C THR A 77 24.49 22.74 -25.90
N LEU A 78 24.73 22.79 -24.60
CA LEU A 78 25.71 23.71 -24.00
C LEU A 78 27.11 23.54 -24.60
N GLY A 79 27.57 22.29 -24.75
CA GLY A 79 28.85 21.96 -25.38
C GLY A 79 28.94 22.42 -26.84
N LEU A 80 27.85 22.27 -27.62
CA LEU A 80 27.77 22.79 -28.98
C LEU A 80 27.94 24.31 -29.01
N PHE A 81 27.25 25.06 -28.14
CA PHE A 81 27.42 26.51 -28.03
C PHE A 81 28.84 26.92 -27.67
N ILE A 82 29.45 26.23 -26.70
CA ILE A 82 30.84 26.47 -26.32
C ILE A 82 31.78 26.17 -27.49
N SER A 83 31.58 25.06 -28.20
CA SER A 83 32.42 24.68 -29.35
C SER A 83 32.37 25.70 -30.48
N ALA A 84 31.21 26.31 -30.71
CA ALA A 84 31.04 27.38 -31.69
C ALA A 84 31.83 28.64 -31.33
N MET A 85 31.98 28.95 -30.03
CA MET A 85 32.76 30.09 -29.55
C MET A 85 34.27 29.80 -29.53
N VAL A 86 34.68 28.59 -29.12
CA VAL A 86 36.09 28.21 -28.99
C VAL A 86 36.76 27.99 -30.34
N ASN A 87 36.08 27.34 -31.30
CA ASN A 87 36.60 27.08 -32.64
C ASN A 87 35.50 27.18 -33.70
N PRO A 88 35.19 28.40 -34.17
CA PRO A 88 34.07 28.62 -35.10
C PRO A 88 34.30 27.97 -36.48
N ILE A 89 35.54 27.89 -36.95
CA ILE A 89 35.86 27.28 -38.26
C ILE A 89 35.60 25.78 -38.22
N TRP A 90 36.05 25.10 -37.16
CA TRP A 90 35.79 23.67 -36.97
C TRP A 90 34.29 23.37 -36.87
N PHE A 91 33.56 24.20 -36.11
CA PHE A 91 32.10 24.07 -35.98
C PHE A 91 31.39 24.26 -37.32
N ALA A 92 31.72 25.32 -38.06
CA ALA A 92 31.11 25.62 -39.36
C ALA A 92 31.34 24.49 -40.38
N ALA A 93 32.53 23.89 -40.40
CA ALA A 93 32.82 22.75 -41.27
C ALA A 93 31.94 21.52 -40.96
N ARG A 94 31.59 21.28 -39.69
CA ARG A 94 30.65 20.19 -39.32
C ARG A 94 29.20 20.54 -39.66
N MET A 95 28.80 21.81 -39.51
CA MET A 95 27.46 22.27 -39.91
C MET A 95 27.22 22.11 -41.41
N GLN A 96 28.24 22.25 -42.26
CA GLN A 96 28.12 21.95 -43.69
C GLN A 96 27.75 20.48 -43.95
N GLY A 97 28.33 19.55 -43.19
CA GLY A 97 27.96 18.13 -43.27
C GLY A 97 26.52 17.87 -42.84
N ILE A 98 26.06 18.54 -41.78
CA ILE A 98 24.67 18.44 -41.30
C ILE A 98 23.68 19.00 -42.34
N ALA A 99 24.04 20.08 -43.04
CA ALA A 99 23.21 20.68 -44.08
C ALA A 99 22.99 19.75 -45.30
N LEU A 100 23.88 18.77 -45.51
CA LEU A 100 23.75 17.77 -46.58
C LEU A 100 22.85 16.60 -46.19
N VAL A 101 22.42 16.49 -44.93
CA VAL A 101 21.54 15.41 -44.48
C VAL A 101 20.15 15.58 -45.12
N PRO A 102 19.66 14.58 -45.89
CA PRO A 102 18.35 14.65 -46.51
C PRO A 102 17.20 14.86 -45.52
N GLU A 103 16.20 15.65 -45.91
CA GLU A 103 14.99 15.91 -45.11
C GLU A 103 14.31 14.63 -44.58
N PRO A 104 14.16 13.54 -45.36
CA PRO A 104 13.54 12.31 -44.86
C PRO A 104 14.27 11.68 -43.66
N LEU A 105 15.59 11.84 -43.55
CA LEU A 105 16.35 11.30 -42.43
C LEU A 105 16.09 12.08 -41.13
N TRP A 106 15.81 13.39 -41.23
CA TRP A 106 15.37 14.19 -40.09
C TRP A 106 14.02 13.71 -39.56
N TRP A 107 13.08 13.45 -40.46
CA TRP A 107 11.78 12.86 -40.11
C TRP A 107 11.93 11.49 -39.45
N LEU A 108 12.78 10.63 -40.00
CA LEU A 108 13.06 9.31 -39.44
C LEU A 108 13.67 9.40 -38.03
N MET A 109 14.68 10.25 -37.83
CA MET A 109 15.29 10.47 -36.52
C MET A 109 14.27 11.01 -35.51
N GLY A 110 13.46 11.99 -35.90
CA GLY A 110 12.38 12.53 -35.09
C GLY A 110 11.37 11.45 -34.68
N ALA A 111 10.97 10.59 -35.63
CA ALA A 111 10.06 9.48 -35.38
C ALA A 111 10.63 8.45 -34.40
N ILE A 112 11.88 8.02 -34.58
CA ILE A 112 12.54 7.03 -33.71
C ILE A 112 12.68 7.56 -32.28
N VAL A 113 13.17 8.79 -32.13
CA VAL A 113 13.33 9.44 -30.81
C VAL A 113 11.98 9.64 -30.14
N SER A 114 10.97 10.10 -30.90
CA SER A 114 9.61 10.29 -30.38
C SER A 114 8.97 8.97 -29.96
N PHE A 115 9.19 7.88 -30.70
CA PHE A 115 8.70 6.56 -30.32
C PHE A 115 9.38 6.05 -29.04
N TYR A 116 10.72 6.13 -28.97
CA TYR A 116 11.50 5.66 -27.82
C TYR A 116 11.14 6.40 -26.52
N PHE A 117 11.07 7.74 -26.57
CA PHE A 117 10.76 8.54 -25.38
C PHE A 117 9.26 8.70 -25.14
N GLY A 118 8.44 8.72 -26.19
CA GLY A 118 6.98 8.82 -26.10
C GLY A 118 6.34 7.63 -25.39
N ALA A 119 6.77 6.41 -25.73
CA ALA A 119 6.30 5.19 -25.06
C ALA A 119 6.70 5.14 -23.57
N ARG A 120 7.91 5.61 -23.23
CA ARG A 120 8.41 5.63 -21.85
C ARG A 120 7.70 6.68 -20.97
N HIS A 121 7.30 7.82 -21.54
CA HIS A 121 6.51 8.82 -20.80
C HIS A 121 5.07 8.37 -20.55
N GLN A 122 4.47 7.59 -21.46
CA GLN A 122 3.13 7.02 -21.25
C GLN A 122 3.10 6.03 -20.06
N ALA A 123 4.16 5.24 -19.86
CA ALA A 123 4.25 4.31 -18.73
C ALA A 123 4.21 5.03 -17.36
N LYS A 124 4.82 6.21 -17.25
CA LYS A 124 4.81 7.02 -16.02
C LYS A 124 3.45 7.65 -15.73
N GLY A 125 2.69 8.00 -16.77
CA GLY A 125 1.31 8.49 -16.64
C GLY A 125 0.38 7.44 -16.04
N GLN A 126 0.57 6.17 -16.41
CA GLN A 126 -0.19 5.05 -15.84
C GLN A 126 0.14 4.80 -14.37
N GLU A 127 1.40 4.96 -13.97
CA GLU A 127 1.82 4.81 -12.58
C GLU A 127 1.22 5.92 -11.68
N PHE A 128 1.13 7.15 -12.21
CA PHE A 128 0.44 8.26 -11.55
C PHE A 128 -1.08 8.00 -11.43
N GLN A 129 -1.74 7.59 -12.51
CA GLN A 129 -3.16 7.20 -12.47
C GLN A 129 -3.43 6.06 -11.49
N ARG A 130 -2.55 5.06 -11.42
CA ARG A 130 -2.63 3.95 -10.46
C ARG A 130 -2.47 4.43 -9.01
N SER A 131 -1.56 5.38 -8.76
CA SER A 131 -1.37 5.98 -7.43
C SER A 131 -2.59 6.81 -6.98
N ILE A 132 -3.23 7.53 -7.91
CA ILE A 132 -4.48 8.24 -7.64
C ILE A 132 -5.60 7.25 -7.34
N ALA A 133 -5.76 6.19 -8.13
CA ALA A 133 -6.77 5.16 -7.91
C ALA A 133 -6.62 4.48 -6.55
N GLN A 134 -5.39 4.16 -6.12
CA GLN A 134 -5.12 3.60 -4.80
C GLN A 134 -5.41 4.59 -3.65
N THR A 135 -5.15 5.88 -3.87
CA THR A 135 -5.44 6.92 -2.88
C THR A 135 -6.95 7.14 -2.73
N VAL A 136 -7.68 7.19 -3.84
CA VAL A 136 -9.15 7.30 -3.85
C VAL A 136 -9.80 6.07 -3.22
N ALA A 137 -9.27 4.87 -3.46
CA ALA A 137 -9.76 3.63 -2.84
C ALA A 137 -9.61 3.62 -1.31
N ARG A 138 -8.68 4.39 -0.74
CA ARG A 138 -8.47 4.51 0.72
C ARG A 138 -9.33 5.60 1.38
N ALA A 139 -9.92 6.51 0.61
CA ALA A 139 -10.77 7.58 1.12
C ALA A 139 -11.97 7.11 2.00
N PRO A 140 -12.73 6.06 1.64
CA PRO A 140 -13.84 5.58 2.48
C PRO A 140 -13.35 5.01 3.83
N VAL A 141 -12.16 4.39 3.87
CA VAL A 141 -11.57 3.85 5.10
C VAL A 141 -11.14 4.99 6.04
N VAL A 142 -10.53 6.05 5.49
CA VAL A 142 -10.13 7.22 6.29
C VAL A 142 -11.35 7.94 6.86
N THR A 143 -12.42 8.11 6.08
CA THR A 143 -13.66 8.74 6.57
C THR A 143 -14.39 7.90 7.63
N GLN A 144 -14.40 6.58 7.51
CA GLN A 144 -14.93 5.70 8.57
C GLN A 144 -14.12 5.80 9.86
N ASN A 145 -12.79 5.81 9.76
CA ASN A 145 -11.92 5.95 10.93
C ASN A 145 -12.10 7.31 11.60
N LEU A 146 -12.23 8.40 10.83
CA LEU A 146 -12.50 9.74 11.38
C LEU A 146 -13.85 9.79 12.11
N ARG A 147 -14.92 9.22 11.54
CA ARG A 147 -16.22 9.15 12.22
C ARG A 147 -16.16 8.33 13.51
N ALA A 148 -15.41 7.23 13.52
CA ALA A 148 -15.21 6.41 14.70
C ALA A 148 -14.47 7.17 15.80
N LEU A 149 -13.45 7.95 15.43
CA LEU A 149 -12.70 8.81 16.36
C LEU A 149 -13.57 9.98 16.88
N GLU A 150 -14.35 10.62 16.02
CA GLU A 150 -15.30 11.68 16.41
C GLU A 150 -16.39 11.14 17.34
N ALA A 151 -16.89 9.92 17.10
CA ALA A 151 -17.85 9.26 17.99
C ALA A 151 -17.24 9.03 19.37
N LEU A 152 -16.00 8.50 19.44
CA LEU A 152 -15.29 8.30 20.71
C LEU A 152 -15.02 9.64 21.44
N GLN A 153 -14.69 10.70 20.70
CA GLN A 153 -14.44 12.03 21.26
C GLN A 153 -15.72 12.75 21.72
N ALA A 154 -16.84 12.49 21.06
CA ALA A 154 -18.17 12.98 21.44
C ALA A 154 -18.77 12.22 22.65
N GLY A 155 -17.98 11.35 23.30
CA GLY A 155 -18.42 10.59 24.46
C GLY A 155 -19.29 9.39 24.13
N ALA A 156 -19.26 8.90 22.88
CA ALA A 156 -19.91 7.63 22.55
C ALA A 156 -19.20 6.51 23.30
N VAL A 157 -19.89 5.95 24.29
CA VAL A 157 -19.57 4.64 24.84
C VAL A 157 -19.79 3.65 23.69
N LEU A 158 -18.78 2.82 23.37
CA LEU A 158 -19.01 1.64 22.53
C LEU A 158 -20.25 0.94 23.10
N HIS A 159 -21.29 0.77 22.28
CA HIS A 159 -22.56 0.26 22.75
C HIS A 159 -22.33 -1.12 23.37
N GLU A 160 -22.18 -1.19 24.69
CA GLU A 160 -22.45 -2.42 25.40
C GLU A 160 -23.94 -2.71 25.19
N PRO A 161 -24.31 -3.97 24.88
CA PRO A 161 -25.70 -4.36 24.73
C PRO A 161 -26.48 -3.86 25.95
N SER A 162 -27.63 -3.23 25.71
CA SER A 162 -28.36 -2.45 26.70
C SER A 162 -28.43 -3.13 28.07
N ALA A 163 -28.21 -2.32 29.11
CA ALA A 163 -28.24 -2.68 30.51
C ALA A 163 -29.66 -3.03 31.02
N ASN A 164 -30.35 -3.94 30.34
CA ASN A 164 -31.37 -4.79 30.95
C ASN A 164 -30.72 -6.15 31.17
N ASN A 165 -29.76 -6.20 32.08
CA ASN A 165 -29.19 -7.44 32.55
C ASN A 165 -29.98 -7.86 33.81
N PRO A 166 -30.93 -8.80 33.69
CA PRO A 166 -31.76 -9.22 34.82
C PRO A 166 -30.93 -9.78 35.99
N ALA A 167 -29.70 -10.25 35.73
CA ALA A 167 -28.80 -10.72 36.78
C ALA A 167 -28.19 -9.58 37.62
N LEU A 168 -28.06 -8.37 37.06
CA LEU A 168 -27.61 -7.18 37.79
C LEU A 168 -28.74 -6.57 38.64
N ASP A 169 -29.98 -6.67 38.18
CA ASP A 169 -31.16 -6.24 38.93
C ASP A 169 -31.44 -7.18 40.12
N ASP A 170 -31.26 -8.49 39.94
CA ASP A 170 -31.36 -9.48 41.02
C ASP A 170 -30.29 -9.26 42.11
N TRP A 171 -29.06 -8.89 41.71
CA TRP A 171 -27.98 -8.60 42.66
C TRP A 171 -28.21 -7.31 43.47
N ARG A 172 -28.90 -6.31 42.90
CA ARG A 172 -29.23 -5.05 43.59
C ARG A 172 -30.50 -5.14 44.43
N GLY A 173 -31.41 -6.06 44.11
CA GLY A 173 -32.66 -6.29 44.85
C GLY A 173 -32.52 -7.19 46.07
N GLY A 174 -31.39 -7.88 46.24
CA GLY A 174 -31.10 -8.75 47.38
C GLY A 174 -30.22 -8.09 48.43
N ALA A 175 -30.80 -7.22 49.26
CA ALA A 175 -30.23 -6.77 50.54
C ALA A 175 -31.25 -6.95 51.66
#